data_AF-A0A4Q5NLX9-F1
#
_entry.id   AF-A0A4Q5NLX9-F1
#
_cell.length_a   1.000
_cell.length_b   1.000
_cell.length_c   1.000
_cell.angle_alpha   90.00
_cell.angle_beta   90.00
_cell.angle_gamma   90.00
#
_symmetry.space_group_name_H-M   'P 1'
#
loop_
_entity.id
_entity.type
_entity.pdbx_description
1 polymer ?
#
loop_
_entity_poly.entity_id
_entity_poly.type
_entity_poly.pdbx_seq_one_letter_code
_entity_poly.pdbx_strand_id
1 'polypeptide(L)'
;MPYPVSFRSLATGQGKTQKRRIALLGGSLALVATIAVAVKSQPRKASTFTTAAPSQLVTGKRITPAGTQTNIGSFPANMVASPDGRFVLVTNTGMREYLSVLRASDGTLVSRLDWNANSTIVSKKKQALYFGLVCGTPQNGITPVYASRGAEGIVSVFSLSAEGVLTDTKKTLGVPSPASGVGTHLAGLALSADGKQLFAANNTADPKNAMRGELQIINVQSGAVQSRVVTPGYPFAVTATQGGKVYVSSEQSGTISIVNAATGKITGEISTGTQPTGLLLDKDQERLFVTNAGSDTLSIIDTATDRVTRTVLLRPSNARGLAGATPLGMSLSPDEKRLYIALADLNAVAVIDLPAARLAGFVPFGWYPTAPIVSADGSRLLVANAKGTQANNPNGKPVAGLTSRPQYIQNIIEGTVSTLDLTRPLDLKASTDLVLKNNQGHAATAPKFRDPGIKHVFYIIKENRTYDQVLGDLPQGNGDPSLVLFGRDVTPNQHALAERFALLDNFYCCAEVSGDGWNWSTGGMISEYTARNVPHNYGGRQRPYDFEGTNNGVAVDRIGVPDAARPPGGYIWDLCAARKVSYRNYGFFADDLQLPRTLPEEG
;
A
#
# COMPACT_ATOMS: atom_id res chain seq x y z
N MET A 1 0.91 -61.01 -12.50
CA MET A 1 0.99 -62.40 -12.00
C MET A 1 1.25 -62.35 -10.51
N PRO A 2 0.64 -63.23 -9.68
CA PRO A 2 -0.53 -64.10 -9.93
C PRO A 2 -1.67 -63.83 -8.89
N TYR A 3 -2.96 -63.66 -9.27
CA TYR A 3 -4.04 -64.63 -9.64
C TYR A 3 -4.77 -65.27 -8.43
N PRO A 4 -6.00 -65.84 -8.55
CA PRO A 4 -7.12 -65.70 -9.51
C PRO A 4 -8.52 -65.59 -8.79
N VAL A 5 -9.71 -65.48 -9.42
CA VAL A 5 -10.57 -66.56 -10.00
C VAL A 5 -11.66 -65.96 -10.94
N SER A 6 -11.96 -66.70 -12.02
CA SER A 6 -12.82 -66.41 -13.19
C SER A 6 -14.24 -67.02 -13.13
N PHE A 7 -15.14 -66.67 -14.06
CA PHE A 7 -15.87 -67.54 -15.05
C PHE A 7 -16.64 -66.63 -16.06
N ARG A 8 -16.31 -66.57 -17.38
CA ARG A 8 -16.94 -67.22 -18.60
C ARG A 8 -18.48 -67.02 -18.73
N SER A 9 -19.18 -66.80 -19.87
CA SER A 9 -18.99 -66.73 -21.35
C SER A 9 -20.44 -66.85 -21.96
N LEU A 10 -20.95 -66.17 -23.02
CA LEU A 10 -20.87 -66.46 -24.48
C LEU A 10 -22.03 -65.75 -25.26
N ALA A 11 -21.81 -65.49 -26.57
CA ALA A 11 -22.74 -65.46 -27.74
C ALA A 11 -23.80 -64.32 -27.88
N THR A 12 -23.66 -63.36 -28.82
CA THR A 12 -23.96 -63.33 -30.29
C THR A 12 -25.44 -63.46 -30.69
N GLY A 13 -25.95 -62.49 -31.49
CA GLY A 13 -27.17 -62.65 -32.29
C GLY A 13 -27.64 -61.37 -32.98
N GLN A 14 -27.38 -61.24 -34.29
CA GLN A 14 -28.03 -60.26 -35.18
C GLN A 14 -29.47 -60.71 -35.52
N GLY A 15 -30.37 -59.76 -35.76
CA GLY A 15 -31.67 -60.03 -36.40
C GLY A 15 -32.50 -58.77 -36.66
N LYS A 16 -32.50 -58.29 -37.91
CA LYS A 16 -33.43 -57.27 -38.44
C LYS A 16 -34.84 -57.86 -38.58
N THR A 17 -35.90 -57.08 -38.30
CA THR A 17 -37.07 -57.01 -39.20
C THR A 17 -37.96 -55.80 -38.92
N GLN A 18 -38.64 -55.38 -40.00
CA GLN A 18 -39.29 -54.10 -40.24
C GLN A 18 -40.81 -54.16 -40.01
N LYS A 19 -41.39 -52.97 -39.78
CA LYS A 19 -42.76 -52.49 -40.08
C LYS A 19 -43.93 -52.97 -39.22
N ARG A 20 -44.61 -51.99 -38.61
CA ARG A 20 -46.00 -51.61 -38.98
C ARG A 20 -46.33 -50.18 -38.51
N ARG A 21 -46.92 -49.40 -39.42
CA ARG A 21 -47.60 -48.12 -39.16
C ARG A 21 -49.03 -48.42 -38.70
N ILE A 22 -49.54 -47.65 -37.74
CA ILE A 22 -50.97 -47.38 -37.54
C ILE A 22 -51.11 -45.87 -37.25
N ALA A 23 -52.11 -45.26 -37.87
CA ALA A 23 -52.44 -43.83 -37.78
C ALA A 23 -53.88 -43.63 -37.28
N LEU A 24 -54.14 -42.40 -36.80
CA LEU A 24 -55.42 -41.72 -36.50
C LEU A 24 -56.14 -42.15 -35.20
N LEU A 25 -56.86 -41.32 -34.44
CA LEU A 25 -57.47 -39.97 -34.54
C LEU A 25 -57.65 -39.50 -33.07
N GLY A 26 -57.42 -38.26 -32.64
CA GLY A 26 -58.32 -37.12 -32.80
C GLY A 26 -58.55 -36.43 -31.44
N GLY A 27 -58.66 -35.09 -31.42
CA GLY A 27 -59.25 -34.35 -30.30
C GLY A 27 -58.38 -33.28 -29.61
N SER A 28 -58.73 -32.02 -29.89
CA SER A 28 -59.02 -30.99 -28.87
C SER A 28 -58.01 -29.86 -28.59
N LEU A 29 -58.60 -28.65 -28.71
CA LEU A 29 -58.35 -27.36 -28.09
C LEU A 29 -57.14 -26.51 -28.51
N ALA A 30 -57.49 -25.37 -29.11
CA ALA A 30 -56.64 -24.22 -29.36
C ALA A 30 -56.22 -23.55 -28.03
N LEU A 31 -54.91 -23.35 -27.87
CA LEU A 31 -54.34 -22.40 -26.92
C LEU A 31 -53.41 -21.47 -27.72
N VAL A 32 -53.69 -20.17 -27.66
CA VAL A 32 -52.91 -19.12 -28.32
C VAL A 32 -51.48 -19.13 -27.76
N ALA A 33 -50.52 -19.56 -28.58
CA ALA A 33 -49.11 -19.51 -28.25
C ALA A 33 -48.53 -18.15 -28.64
N THR A 34 -48.26 -17.30 -27.65
CA THR A 34 -47.41 -16.13 -27.78
C THR A 34 -46.00 -16.58 -28.16
N ILE A 35 -45.53 -16.20 -29.36
CA ILE A 35 -44.15 -16.47 -29.79
C ILE A 35 -43.22 -15.59 -28.95
N ALA A 36 -42.64 -16.15 -27.89
CA ALA A 36 -41.49 -15.57 -27.24
C ALA A 36 -40.27 -15.80 -28.13
N VAL A 37 -39.84 -14.76 -28.84
CA VAL A 37 -38.53 -14.73 -29.50
C VAL A 37 -37.48 -14.76 -28.38
N ALA A 38 -36.90 -15.93 -28.13
CA ALA A 38 -35.73 -16.07 -27.30
C ALA A 38 -34.55 -15.36 -27.99
N VAL A 39 -34.32 -14.10 -27.63
CA VAL A 39 -33.07 -13.41 -27.92
C VAL A 39 -31.98 -14.15 -27.15
N LYS A 40 -31.26 -15.04 -27.84
CA LYS A 40 -29.99 -15.59 -27.34
C LYS A 40 -29.05 -14.41 -27.13
N SER A 41 -28.92 -13.95 -25.90
CA SER A 41 -27.88 -12.99 -25.52
C SER A 41 -26.53 -13.66 -25.80
N GLN A 42 -25.83 -13.18 -26.83
CA GLN A 42 -24.43 -13.54 -27.02
C GLN A 42 -23.66 -13.18 -25.74
N PRO A 43 -22.75 -14.03 -25.25
CA PRO A 43 -21.87 -13.66 -24.14
C PRO A 43 -21.12 -12.38 -24.55
N ARG A 44 -21.33 -11.28 -23.81
CA ARG A 44 -20.55 -10.06 -24.00
C ARG A 44 -19.08 -10.45 -23.89
N LYS A 45 -18.31 -10.29 -24.98
CA LYS A 45 -16.85 -10.45 -24.94
C LYS A 45 -16.32 -9.63 -23.77
N ALA A 46 -15.52 -10.24 -22.91
CA ALA A 46 -14.83 -9.53 -21.84
C ALA A 46 -14.05 -8.38 -22.47
N SER A 47 -14.29 -7.14 -22.02
CA SER A 47 -13.66 -5.97 -22.61
C SER A 47 -12.33 -5.70 -21.93
N THR A 48 -11.28 -5.47 -22.72
CA THR A 48 -10.06 -4.82 -22.24
C THR A 48 -10.41 -3.40 -21.79
N PHE A 49 -10.12 -3.06 -20.54
CA PHE A 49 -10.28 -1.70 -20.02
C PHE A 49 -9.39 -0.73 -20.77
N THR A 50 -9.79 0.54 -20.84
CA THR A 50 -8.90 1.61 -21.32
C THR A 50 -7.68 1.65 -20.40
N THR A 51 -6.47 1.57 -20.97
CA THR A 51 -5.22 1.68 -20.23
C THR A 51 -4.48 2.96 -20.61
N ALA A 52 -3.83 3.60 -19.64
CA ALA A 52 -2.85 4.63 -19.97
C ALA A 52 -1.66 4.01 -20.73
N ALA A 53 -0.87 4.85 -21.41
CA ALA A 53 0.30 4.40 -22.14
C ALA A 53 1.27 3.64 -21.19
N PRO A 54 1.71 2.42 -21.54
CA PRO A 54 2.65 1.68 -20.72
C PRO A 54 3.95 2.47 -20.49
N SER A 55 4.43 2.48 -19.25
CA SER A 55 5.75 3.03 -18.90
C SER A 55 6.64 1.97 -18.26
N GLN A 56 7.95 2.15 -18.33
CA GLN A 56 8.93 1.30 -17.67
C GLN A 56 9.57 2.06 -16.50
N LEU A 57 9.62 1.40 -15.35
CA LEU A 57 10.30 1.89 -14.16
C LEU A 57 11.79 1.55 -14.22
N VAL A 58 12.59 2.24 -13.40
CA VAL A 58 14.04 1.99 -13.30
C VAL A 58 14.37 0.56 -12.87
N THR A 59 13.48 -0.11 -12.11
CA THR A 59 13.63 -1.54 -11.75
C THR A 59 13.33 -2.53 -12.89
N GLY A 60 12.97 -2.02 -14.07
CA GLY A 60 12.51 -2.83 -15.20
C GLY A 60 11.05 -3.26 -15.13
N LYS A 61 10.38 -3.01 -13.99
CA LYS A 61 8.92 -3.20 -13.88
C LYS A 61 8.20 -2.31 -14.88
N ARG A 62 7.05 -2.74 -15.37
CA ARG A 62 6.18 -1.95 -16.25
C ARG A 62 4.94 -1.49 -15.50
N ILE A 63 4.44 -0.31 -15.83
CA ILE A 63 3.18 0.24 -15.33
C ILE A 63 2.19 0.29 -16.48
N THR A 64 1.01 -0.33 -16.31
CA THR A 64 -0.09 -0.31 -17.29
C THR A 64 -1.42 -0.02 -16.59
N PRO A 65 -1.64 1.22 -16.15
CA PRO A 65 -2.77 1.57 -15.29
C PRO A 65 -4.08 1.38 -16.04
N ALA A 66 -5.02 0.67 -15.42
CA ALA A 66 -6.39 0.59 -15.89
C ALA A 66 -7.15 1.88 -15.57
N GLY A 67 -8.10 2.24 -16.44
CA GLY A 67 -8.96 3.40 -16.27
C GLY A 67 -8.33 4.73 -16.69
N THR A 68 -9.10 5.80 -16.56
CA THR A 68 -8.62 7.17 -16.77
C THR A 68 -7.78 7.62 -15.57
N GLN A 69 -6.90 8.61 -15.78
CA GLN A 69 -5.94 9.05 -14.74
C GLN A 69 -6.11 10.54 -14.48
N THR A 70 -6.41 10.90 -13.23
CA THR A 70 -6.48 12.31 -12.78
C THR A 70 -5.24 12.61 -11.96
N ASN A 71 -4.41 13.57 -12.39
CA ASN A 71 -3.26 14.01 -11.59
C ASN A 71 -3.77 14.68 -10.30
N ILE A 72 -3.33 14.16 -9.16
CA ILE A 72 -3.78 14.64 -7.85
C ILE A 72 -2.64 15.26 -7.01
N GLY A 73 -1.44 15.41 -7.58
CA GLY A 73 -0.27 15.96 -6.90
C GLY A 73 0.54 14.90 -6.13
N SER A 74 1.48 15.35 -5.31
CA SER A 74 2.50 14.48 -4.72
C SER A 74 1.93 13.51 -3.68
N PHE A 75 2.18 12.20 -3.86
CA PHE A 75 1.92 11.13 -2.89
C PHE A 75 0.52 11.15 -2.24
N PRO A 76 -0.57 10.88 -3.00
CA PRO A 76 -1.88 10.59 -2.41
C PRO A 76 -1.81 9.35 -1.53
N ALA A 77 -2.00 9.53 -0.23
CA ALA A 77 -1.79 8.49 0.79
C ALA A 77 -3.09 7.80 1.22
N ASN A 78 -4.23 8.51 1.20
CA ASN A 78 -5.50 7.99 1.67
C ASN A 78 -6.68 8.61 0.90
N MET A 79 -7.81 7.90 0.87
CA MET A 79 -9.06 8.38 0.28
C MET A 79 -10.26 8.04 1.18
N VAL A 80 -11.24 8.94 1.24
CA VAL A 80 -12.56 8.67 1.86
C VAL A 80 -13.69 9.16 0.97
N ALA A 81 -14.79 8.42 0.91
CA ALA A 81 -16.00 8.89 0.26
C ALA A 81 -16.74 9.93 1.13
N SER A 82 -17.39 10.91 0.51
CA SER A 82 -18.36 11.75 1.20
C SER A 82 -19.57 10.90 1.64
N PRO A 83 -20.29 11.28 2.71
CA PRO A 83 -21.43 10.51 3.21
C PRO A 83 -22.55 10.27 2.19
N ASP A 84 -22.71 11.19 1.22
CA ASP A 84 -23.67 11.08 0.12
C ASP A 84 -23.15 10.28 -1.10
N GLY A 85 -21.90 9.80 -1.04
CA GLY A 85 -21.24 9.02 -2.08
C GLY A 85 -20.91 9.77 -3.37
N ARG A 86 -21.15 11.10 -3.43
CA ARG A 86 -20.93 11.89 -4.66
C ARG A 86 -19.49 12.29 -4.88
N PHE A 87 -18.69 12.35 -3.81
CA PHE A 87 -17.30 12.79 -3.85
C PHE A 87 -16.37 11.80 -3.16
N VAL A 88 -15.11 11.83 -3.58
CA VAL A 88 -13.99 11.16 -2.93
C VAL A 88 -12.96 12.21 -2.57
N LEU A 89 -12.62 12.29 -1.29
CA LEU A 89 -11.61 13.19 -0.76
C LEU A 89 -10.28 12.45 -0.68
N VAL A 90 -9.19 13.13 -1.00
CA VAL A 90 -7.84 12.55 -1.11
C VAL A 90 -6.85 13.42 -0.35
N THR A 91 -6.11 12.80 0.56
CA THR A 91 -5.00 13.47 1.25
C THR A 91 -3.68 13.15 0.55
N ASN A 92 -3.01 14.20 0.10
CA ASN A 92 -1.67 14.16 -0.48
C ASN A 92 -0.64 14.57 0.57
N THR A 93 0.32 13.69 0.83
CA THR A 93 1.29 13.85 1.93
C THR A 93 2.74 13.88 1.43
N GLY A 94 2.95 14.03 0.13
CA GLY A 94 4.29 14.16 -0.46
C GLY A 94 4.91 15.52 -0.15
N MET A 95 5.89 15.97 -0.94
CA MET A 95 6.48 17.32 -0.74
C MET A 95 5.51 18.46 -1.06
N ARG A 96 4.52 18.20 -1.92
CA ARG A 96 3.38 19.09 -2.13
C ARG A 96 2.15 18.48 -1.51
N GLU A 97 1.54 19.23 -0.60
CA GLU A 97 0.45 18.75 0.23
C GLU A 97 -0.86 19.35 -0.24
N TYR A 98 -1.81 18.47 -0.50
CA TYR A 98 -3.11 18.83 -1.02
C TYR A 98 -4.19 18.06 -0.26
N LEU A 99 -5.31 18.74 -0.01
CA LEU A 99 -6.56 18.06 0.26
C LEU A 99 -7.46 18.28 -0.96
N SER A 100 -7.69 17.21 -1.72
CA SER A 100 -8.39 17.27 -3.00
C SER A 100 -9.74 16.57 -2.92
N VAL A 101 -10.71 17.03 -3.72
CA VAL A 101 -12.04 16.45 -3.84
C VAL A 101 -12.27 16.06 -5.29
N LEU A 102 -12.55 14.79 -5.55
CA LEU A 102 -12.92 14.29 -6.87
C LEU A 102 -14.39 13.89 -6.90
N ARG A 103 -15.04 14.02 -8.05
CA ARG A 103 -16.38 13.46 -8.27
C ARG A 103 -16.28 11.93 -8.36
N ALA A 104 -17.08 11.22 -7.59
CA ALA A 104 -17.01 9.75 -7.53
C ALA A 104 -17.44 9.06 -8.84
N SER A 105 -18.27 9.71 -9.67
CA SER A 105 -18.80 9.11 -10.91
C SER A 105 -17.81 9.06 -12.07
N ASP A 106 -16.77 9.89 -12.05
CA ASP A 106 -15.80 10.01 -13.17
C ASP A 106 -14.35 10.30 -12.73
N GLY A 107 -14.12 10.59 -11.44
CA GLY A 107 -12.81 10.96 -10.91
C GLY A 107 -12.30 12.32 -11.37
N THR A 108 -13.19 13.23 -11.77
CA THR A 108 -12.81 14.62 -12.09
C THR A 108 -12.47 15.37 -10.81
N LEU A 109 -11.36 16.11 -10.79
CA LEU A 109 -11.02 17.02 -9.70
C LEU A 109 -12.04 18.19 -9.64
N VAL A 110 -12.71 18.34 -8.50
CA VAL A 110 -13.75 19.35 -8.25
C VAL A 110 -13.22 20.51 -7.41
N SER A 111 -12.48 20.20 -6.35
CA SER A 111 -11.92 21.20 -5.44
C SER A 111 -10.57 20.74 -4.91
N ARG A 112 -9.72 21.68 -4.52
CA ARG A 112 -8.42 21.41 -3.93
C ARG A 112 -7.99 22.57 -3.03
N LEU A 113 -7.44 22.23 -1.88
CA LEU A 113 -6.66 23.13 -1.05
C LEU A 113 -5.18 22.77 -1.17
N ASP A 114 -4.34 23.72 -1.58
CA ASP A 114 -2.88 23.59 -1.53
C ASP A 114 -2.39 24.09 -0.17
N TRP A 115 -2.01 23.14 0.70
CA TRP A 115 -1.56 23.43 2.05
C TRP A 115 -0.20 24.14 2.07
N ASN A 116 0.57 23.98 0.99
CA ASN A 116 1.91 24.52 0.82
C ASN A 116 1.98 25.59 -0.28
N ALA A 117 0.85 26.20 -0.67
CA ALA A 117 0.79 27.16 -1.79
C ALA A 117 1.83 28.28 -1.69
N ASN A 118 2.04 28.77 -0.46
CA ASN A 118 2.95 29.88 -0.16
C ASN A 118 4.33 29.40 0.33
N SER A 119 4.68 28.13 0.12
CA SER A 119 5.93 27.53 0.63
C SER A 119 6.95 27.33 -0.48
N THR A 120 8.20 27.73 -0.23
CA THR A 120 9.33 27.18 -0.98
C THR A 120 9.55 25.75 -0.50
N ILE A 121 9.68 24.80 -1.42
CA ILE A 121 9.84 23.35 -1.13
C ILE A 121 11.03 23.06 -0.20
N VAL A 122 12.02 23.97 -0.18
CA VAL A 122 13.22 23.89 0.64
C VAL A 122 13.04 24.39 2.07
N SER A 123 11.93 25.08 2.39
CA SER A 123 11.66 25.52 3.77
C SER A 123 11.03 24.40 4.58
N LYS A 124 11.77 23.90 5.58
CA LYS A 124 11.27 22.91 6.55
C LYS A 124 10.09 23.49 7.31
N LYS A 125 8.90 22.89 7.20
CA LYS A 125 7.71 23.33 7.95
C LYS A 125 7.22 22.25 8.89
N LYS A 126 6.83 22.69 10.08
CA LYS A 126 6.05 21.88 11.02
C LYS A 126 4.63 21.64 10.51
N GLN A 127 4.09 22.59 9.73
CA GLN A 127 2.69 22.54 9.29
C GLN A 127 2.49 21.56 8.15
N ALA A 128 1.70 20.50 8.36
CA ALA A 128 1.54 19.43 7.38
C ALA A 128 0.21 18.69 7.50
N LEU A 129 -0.25 18.09 6.41
CA LEU A 129 -1.25 17.03 6.38
C LEU A 129 -0.54 15.67 6.50
N TYR A 130 -1.21 14.69 7.11
CA TYR A 130 -0.75 13.30 7.16
C TYR A 130 -1.84 12.33 6.71
N PHE A 131 -1.82 11.07 7.16
CA PHE A 131 -2.67 10.00 6.63
C PHE A 131 -4.17 10.13 6.95
N GLY A 132 -4.53 10.60 8.14
CA GLY A 132 -5.89 10.58 8.65
C GLY A 132 -6.83 11.52 7.92
N LEU A 133 -7.98 10.98 7.52
CA LEU A 133 -9.05 11.71 6.86
C LEU A 133 -10.38 11.04 7.21
N VAL A 134 -11.39 11.82 7.63
CA VAL A 134 -12.75 11.31 7.89
C VAL A 134 -13.79 12.41 7.66
N CYS A 135 -14.94 12.06 7.08
CA CYS A 135 -16.09 12.96 6.96
C CYS A 135 -17.06 12.72 8.13
N GLY A 136 -17.56 13.80 8.73
CA GLY A 136 -18.67 13.72 9.68
C GLY A 136 -20.03 13.79 8.99
N THR A 137 -21.09 13.77 9.79
CA THR A 137 -22.46 13.86 9.30
C THR A 137 -22.75 15.28 8.75
N PRO A 138 -23.39 15.41 7.57
CA PRO A 138 -23.76 16.71 7.03
C PRO A 138 -24.71 17.48 7.95
N GLN A 139 -24.48 18.78 8.10
CA GLN A 139 -25.35 19.73 8.81
C GLN A 139 -25.69 20.88 7.86
N ASN A 140 -26.97 21.10 7.58
CA ASN A 140 -27.45 22.15 6.67
C ASN A 140 -26.75 22.12 5.28
N GLY A 141 -26.55 20.92 4.72
CA GLY A 141 -25.89 20.74 3.43
C GLY A 141 -24.36 20.88 3.44
N ILE A 142 -23.76 21.07 4.62
CA ILE A 142 -22.30 21.17 4.79
C ILE A 142 -21.79 19.95 5.54
N THR A 143 -20.85 19.24 4.93
CA THR A 143 -20.19 18.08 5.56
C THR A 143 -18.90 18.53 6.25
N PRO A 144 -18.74 18.36 7.57
CA PRO A 144 -17.45 18.60 8.21
C PRO A 144 -16.45 17.50 7.81
N VAL A 145 -15.21 17.89 7.52
CA VAL A 145 -14.13 17.00 7.13
C VAL A 145 -12.97 17.20 8.09
N TYR A 146 -12.43 16.11 8.62
CA TYR A 146 -11.35 16.12 9.60
C TYR A 146 -10.10 15.53 8.98
N ALA A 147 -8.97 16.24 9.03
CA ALA A 147 -7.70 15.76 8.52
C ALA A 147 -6.59 15.87 9.57
N SER A 148 -5.83 14.79 9.74
CA SER A 148 -4.72 14.73 10.70
C SER A 148 -3.56 15.60 10.25
N ARG A 149 -2.87 16.25 11.21
CA ARG A 149 -1.72 17.11 10.93
C ARG A 149 -0.37 16.55 11.35
N GLY A 150 -0.26 15.22 11.39
CA GLY A 150 0.99 14.52 11.69
C GLY A 150 1.64 15.08 12.96
N ALA A 151 2.89 15.52 12.84
CA ALA A 151 3.73 15.98 13.95
C ALA A 151 3.18 17.18 14.73
N GLU A 152 2.23 17.95 14.18
CA GLU A 152 1.59 19.04 14.93
C GLU A 152 0.68 18.55 16.04
N GLY A 153 0.28 17.28 16.03
CA GLY A 153 -0.50 16.70 17.12
C GLY A 153 -1.97 17.12 17.15
N ILE A 154 -2.45 17.75 16.08
CA ILE A 154 -3.82 18.28 15.98
C ILE A 154 -4.52 17.78 14.71
N VAL A 155 -5.82 17.99 14.68
CA VAL A 155 -6.69 17.68 13.54
C VAL A 155 -7.28 18.98 13.01
N SER A 156 -7.14 19.26 11.71
CA SER A 156 -7.82 20.38 11.06
C SER A 156 -9.26 20.02 10.69
N VAL A 157 -10.15 21.00 10.78
CA VAL A 157 -11.54 20.88 10.37
C VAL A 157 -11.79 21.71 9.11
N PHE A 158 -12.38 21.08 8.11
CA PHE A 158 -12.79 21.68 6.84
C PHE A 158 -14.29 21.53 6.67
N SER A 159 -14.86 22.29 5.75
CA SER A 159 -16.23 22.11 5.28
C SER A 159 -16.23 21.70 3.82
N LEU A 160 -17.09 20.74 3.49
CA LEU A 160 -17.38 20.31 2.14
C LEU A 160 -18.83 20.70 1.81
N SER A 161 -19.01 21.55 0.81
CA SER A 161 -20.35 21.94 0.34
C SER A 161 -21.03 20.83 -0.45
N ALA A 162 -22.34 20.99 -0.72
CA ALA A 162 -23.08 20.09 -1.59
C ALA A 162 -22.55 20.05 -3.03
N GLU A 163 -21.79 21.05 -3.47
CA GLU A 163 -21.17 21.13 -4.79
C GLU A 163 -19.76 20.52 -4.80
N GLY A 164 -19.26 20.06 -3.65
CA GLY A 164 -17.93 19.48 -3.51
C GLY A 164 -16.82 20.52 -3.31
N VAL A 165 -17.18 21.76 -2.96
CA VAL A 165 -16.20 22.81 -2.66
C VAL A 165 -15.68 22.63 -1.24
N LEU A 166 -14.37 22.51 -1.10
CA LEU A 166 -13.70 22.35 0.18
C LEU A 166 -13.19 23.69 0.70
N THR A 167 -13.52 24.03 1.95
CA THR A 167 -13.10 25.28 2.61
C THR A 167 -12.44 24.96 3.96
N ASP A 168 -11.31 25.61 4.24
CA ASP A 168 -10.65 25.56 5.55
C ASP A 168 -11.40 26.44 6.56
N THR A 169 -11.91 25.82 7.63
CA THR A 169 -12.66 26.53 8.68
C THR A 169 -11.76 27.22 9.70
N LYS A 170 -10.45 26.97 9.64
CA LYS A 170 -9.44 27.37 10.65
C LYS A 170 -9.64 26.73 12.03
N LYS A 171 -10.70 25.95 12.25
CA LYS A 171 -10.90 25.19 13.47
C LYS A 171 -9.95 24.00 13.51
N THR A 172 -9.37 23.77 14.68
CA THR A 172 -8.55 22.59 14.99
C THR A 172 -9.10 21.86 16.21
N LEU A 173 -8.79 20.57 16.31
CA LEU A 173 -9.11 19.72 17.46
C LEU A 173 -7.82 19.10 18.01
N GLY A 174 -7.82 18.80 19.31
CA GLY A 174 -6.68 18.21 20.02
C GLY A 174 -5.77 19.25 20.66
N VAL A 175 -4.60 18.81 21.11
CA VAL A 175 -3.59 19.67 21.74
C VAL A 175 -2.33 19.63 20.88
N PRO A 176 -1.80 20.78 20.44
CA PRO A 176 -0.58 20.82 19.66
C PRO A 176 0.59 20.09 20.34
N SER A 177 1.37 19.37 19.54
CA SER A 177 2.61 18.75 19.98
C SER A 177 3.58 19.81 20.53
N PRO A 178 4.44 19.44 21.50
CA PRO A 178 5.45 20.35 22.04
C PRO A 178 6.44 20.79 20.95
N ALA A 179 7.06 21.96 21.16
CA ALA A 179 8.01 22.52 20.20
C ALA A 179 9.28 21.68 20.02
N SER A 180 9.66 20.89 21.02
CA SER A 180 10.82 20.00 21.10
C SER A 180 10.45 18.66 21.78
N GLY A 181 11.26 17.62 21.55
CA GLY A 181 11.03 16.26 22.05
C GLY A 181 10.22 15.37 21.10
N VAL A 182 9.93 14.13 21.52
CA VAL A 182 9.05 13.21 20.78
C VAL A 182 7.61 13.68 20.97
N GLY A 183 7.09 14.42 20.01
CA GLY A 183 5.70 14.87 19.98
C GLY A 183 4.74 13.79 19.48
N THR A 184 3.47 14.15 19.39
CA THR A 184 2.46 13.30 18.75
C THR A 184 2.51 13.47 17.23
N HIS A 185 2.39 12.37 16.50
CA HIS A 185 2.26 12.30 15.06
C HIS A 185 0.90 11.71 14.69
N LEU A 186 -0.16 12.52 14.77
CA LEU A 186 -1.52 12.03 14.55
C LEU A 186 -1.71 11.51 13.14
N ALA A 187 -2.19 10.27 13.03
CA ALA A 187 -2.38 9.46 11.83
C ALA A 187 -3.87 9.17 11.60
N GLY A 188 -4.27 7.90 11.54
CA GLY A 188 -5.64 7.49 11.27
C GLY A 188 -6.65 8.14 12.22
N LEU A 189 -7.80 8.48 11.66
CA LEU A 189 -8.92 9.11 12.34
C LEU A 189 -10.17 8.25 12.18
N ALA A 190 -10.98 8.18 13.23
CA ALA A 190 -12.35 7.65 13.17
C ALA A 190 -13.29 8.51 14.02
N LEU A 191 -14.57 8.54 13.67
CA LEU A 191 -15.60 9.21 14.47
C LEU A 191 -16.43 8.18 15.24
N SER A 192 -16.93 8.56 16.41
CA SER A 192 -18.05 7.84 17.03
C SER A 192 -19.29 7.95 16.14
N ALA A 193 -20.21 6.98 16.26
CA ALA A 193 -21.41 6.95 15.42
C ALA A 193 -22.30 8.20 15.54
N ASP A 194 -22.29 8.86 16.70
CA ASP A 194 -23.00 10.13 16.92
C ASP A 194 -22.18 11.37 16.50
N GLY A 195 -20.95 11.19 16.02
CA GLY A 195 -20.05 12.25 15.58
C GLY A 195 -19.51 13.14 16.70
N LYS A 196 -19.71 12.80 17.98
CA LYS A 196 -19.29 13.63 19.12
C LYS A 196 -17.85 13.39 19.55
N GLN A 197 -17.31 12.21 19.29
CA GLN A 197 -15.93 11.85 19.58
C GLN A 197 -15.16 11.58 18.29
N LEU A 198 -13.91 12.03 18.27
CA LEU A 198 -12.92 11.71 17.26
C LEU A 198 -11.80 10.89 17.92
N PHE A 199 -11.51 9.72 17.36
CA PHE A 199 -10.42 8.85 17.76
C PHE A 199 -9.23 9.12 16.82
N ALA A 200 -8.06 9.45 17.37
CA ALA A 200 -6.87 9.78 16.60
C ALA A 200 -5.67 8.96 17.07
N ALA A 201 -5.12 8.12 16.18
CA ALA A 201 -3.93 7.32 16.48
C ALA A 201 -2.68 8.21 16.43
N ASN A 202 -1.85 8.13 17.46
CA ASN A 202 -0.55 8.79 17.48
C ASN A 202 0.52 7.84 16.96
N ASN A 203 0.94 7.98 15.70
CA ASN A 203 1.87 7.08 15.01
C ASN A 203 3.34 7.32 15.41
N THR A 204 3.58 7.28 16.72
CA THR A 204 4.88 7.27 17.38
C THR A 204 4.87 6.24 18.52
N ALA A 205 6.03 5.97 19.08
CA ALA A 205 6.22 5.20 20.29
C ALA A 205 7.04 6.02 21.30
N ASP A 206 6.77 5.92 22.60
CA ASP A 206 7.53 6.64 23.62
C ASP A 206 8.72 5.79 24.12
N PRO A 207 9.98 6.19 23.86
CA PRO A 207 11.18 5.56 24.41
C PRO A 207 11.18 5.41 25.93
N LYS A 208 10.51 6.32 26.64
CA LYS A 208 10.46 6.33 28.11
C LYS A 208 9.38 5.42 28.67
N ASN A 209 8.50 4.90 27.82
CA ASN A 209 7.37 4.07 28.21
C ASN A 209 7.35 2.77 27.39
N ALA A 210 8.45 2.02 27.42
CA ALA A 210 8.58 0.70 26.78
C ALA A 210 8.13 0.67 25.31
N MET A 211 8.41 1.74 24.56
CA MET A 211 8.02 1.91 23.16
C MET A 211 6.51 1.80 22.91
N ARG A 212 5.68 2.18 23.89
CA ARG A 212 4.21 2.21 23.75
C ARG A 212 3.75 3.43 22.95
N GLY A 213 2.64 3.27 22.23
CA GLY A 213 1.96 4.34 21.50
C GLY A 213 0.73 4.86 22.24
N GLU A 214 -0.06 5.70 21.58
CA GLU A 214 -1.25 6.32 22.17
C GLU A 214 -2.40 6.48 21.15
N LEU A 215 -3.63 6.31 21.61
CA LEU A 215 -4.84 6.80 20.95
C LEU A 215 -5.41 7.99 21.74
N GLN A 216 -5.71 9.10 21.06
CA GLN A 216 -6.44 10.22 21.64
C GLN A 216 -7.94 10.09 21.36
N ILE A 217 -8.76 10.33 22.39
CA ILE A 217 -10.21 10.50 22.27
C ILE A 217 -10.51 11.99 22.44
N ILE A 218 -11.00 12.63 21.39
CA ILE A 218 -11.19 14.09 21.31
C ILE A 218 -12.67 14.40 21.20
N ASN A 219 -13.16 15.35 22.00
CA ASN A 219 -14.51 15.88 21.85
C ASN A 219 -14.57 16.79 20.61
N VAL A 220 -15.46 16.48 19.66
CA VAL A 220 -15.56 17.22 18.39
C VAL A 220 -16.11 18.64 18.58
N GLN A 221 -17.00 18.83 19.54
CA GLN A 221 -17.63 20.13 19.80
C GLN A 221 -16.62 21.10 20.42
N SER A 222 -16.03 20.73 21.56
CA SER A 222 -15.08 21.57 22.29
C SER A 222 -13.66 21.55 21.72
N GLY A 223 -13.31 20.52 20.95
CA GLY A 223 -11.94 20.29 20.47
C GLY A 223 -10.98 19.74 21.52
N ALA A 224 -11.44 19.52 22.77
CA ALA A 224 -10.58 19.07 23.86
C ALA A 224 -10.33 17.57 23.83
N VAL A 225 -9.10 17.16 24.19
CA VAL A 225 -8.76 15.75 24.44
C VAL A 225 -9.47 15.30 25.73
N GLN A 226 -10.37 14.32 25.61
CA GLN A 226 -11.11 13.74 26.74
C GLN A 226 -10.32 12.64 27.43
N SER A 227 -9.61 11.81 26.65
CA SER A 227 -8.83 10.69 27.17
C SER A 227 -7.65 10.36 26.25
N ARG A 228 -6.62 9.75 26.84
CA ARG A 228 -5.44 9.22 26.16
C ARG A 228 -5.30 7.76 26.55
N VAL A 229 -5.33 6.88 25.56
CA VAL A 229 -5.30 5.42 25.76
C VAL A 229 -3.92 4.92 25.33
N VAL A 230 -3.17 4.35 26.28
CA VAL A 230 -1.87 3.73 25.98
C VAL A 230 -2.10 2.48 25.14
N THR A 231 -1.43 2.39 23.99
CA THR A 231 -1.55 1.30 23.01
C THR A 231 -0.17 0.70 22.73
N PRO A 232 -0.07 -0.46 22.06
CA PRO A 232 1.20 -0.91 21.49
C PRO A 232 1.81 0.15 20.53
N GLY A 233 3.12 0.09 20.30
CA GLY A 233 3.86 1.15 19.60
C GLY A 233 3.41 1.41 18.16
N TYR A 234 3.56 2.65 17.69
CA TYR A 234 3.19 3.05 16.33
C TYR A 234 1.74 2.68 15.94
N PRO A 235 0.72 3.12 16.69
CA PRO A 235 -0.65 2.96 16.26
C PRO A 235 -0.87 3.75 14.96
N PHE A 236 -1.69 3.25 14.04
CA PHE A 236 -1.82 3.85 12.72
C PHE A 236 -3.25 4.02 12.24
N ALA A 237 -3.91 2.95 11.80
CA ALA A 237 -5.28 3.01 11.33
C ALA A 237 -6.26 2.87 12.49
N VAL A 238 -7.38 3.58 12.40
CA VAL A 238 -8.45 3.56 13.41
C VAL A 238 -9.77 3.38 12.70
N THR A 239 -10.63 2.53 13.24
CA THR A 239 -12.05 2.46 12.85
C THR A 239 -12.92 2.25 14.09
N ALA A 240 -14.17 2.69 14.04
CA ALA A 240 -15.10 2.61 15.16
C ALA A 240 -16.43 2.01 14.72
N THR A 241 -16.95 1.11 15.55
CA THR A 241 -18.28 0.52 15.39
C THR A 241 -19.36 1.44 15.95
N GLN A 242 -20.61 1.21 15.55
CA GLN A 242 -21.78 1.87 16.12
C GLN A 242 -21.98 1.53 17.60
N GLY A 243 -21.57 0.34 18.02
CA GLY A 243 -21.61 -0.10 19.42
C GLY A 243 -20.51 0.49 20.32
N GLY A 244 -19.61 1.32 19.79
CA GLY A 244 -18.56 1.97 20.58
C GLY A 244 -17.31 1.14 20.82
N LYS A 245 -17.12 0.01 20.11
CA LYS A 245 -15.80 -0.62 19.97
C LYS A 245 -14.96 0.17 18.95
N VAL A 246 -13.74 0.52 19.31
CA VAL A 246 -12.76 1.20 18.46
C VAL A 246 -11.59 0.25 18.24
N TYR A 247 -11.27 -0.04 16.98
CA TYR A 247 -10.13 -0.86 16.60
C TYR A 247 -8.96 0.04 16.17
N VAL A 248 -7.78 -0.23 16.71
CA VAL A 248 -6.56 0.54 16.46
C VAL A 248 -5.45 -0.41 16.04
N SER A 249 -4.91 -0.25 14.83
CA SER A 249 -3.78 -1.06 14.37
C SER A 249 -2.47 -0.55 14.96
N SER A 250 -1.53 -1.46 15.26
CA SER A 250 -0.14 -1.16 15.62
C SER A 250 0.80 -1.71 14.55
N GLU A 251 1.43 -0.82 13.77
CA GLU A 251 2.32 -1.22 12.68
C GLU A 251 3.55 -1.96 13.19
N GLN A 252 4.11 -1.51 14.32
CA GLN A 252 5.27 -2.12 14.95
C GLN A 252 4.94 -3.49 15.55
N SER A 253 3.81 -3.61 16.26
CA SER A 253 3.53 -4.81 17.07
C SER A 253 2.83 -5.92 16.29
N GLY A 254 2.20 -5.60 15.14
CA GLY A 254 1.45 -6.59 14.36
C GLY A 254 0.10 -6.97 14.98
N THR A 255 -0.51 -6.04 15.72
CA THR A 255 -1.73 -6.29 16.49
C THR A 255 -2.78 -5.20 16.30
N ILE A 256 -4.03 -5.54 16.61
CA ILE A 256 -5.17 -4.61 16.67
C ILE A 256 -5.64 -4.50 18.13
N SER A 257 -5.53 -3.32 18.73
CA SER A 257 -6.12 -3.05 20.04
C SER A 257 -7.60 -2.74 19.91
N ILE A 258 -8.40 -3.24 20.85
CA ILE A 258 -9.83 -2.98 20.97
C ILE A 258 -10.04 -2.03 22.13
N VAL A 259 -10.53 -0.82 21.86
CA VAL A 259 -10.78 0.22 22.85
C VAL A 259 -12.28 0.42 23.00
N ASN A 260 -12.76 0.45 24.24
CA ASN A 260 -14.12 0.88 24.53
C ASN A 260 -14.20 2.41 24.55
N ALA A 261 -14.96 3.00 23.62
CA ALA A 261 -15.05 4.45 23.44
C ALA A 261 -15.52 5.21 24.67
N ALA A 262 -16.45 4.64 25.44
CA ALA A 262 -17.05 5.30 26.61
C ALA A 262 -16.08 5.37 27.79
N THR A 263 -15.31 4.29 28.01
CA THR A 263 -14.40 4.19 29.17
C THR A 263 -12.96 4.56 28.84
N GLY A 264 -12.59 4.61 27.56
CA GLY A 264 -11.22 4.85 27.12
C GLY A 264 -10.25 3.74 27.55
N LYS A 265 -10.73 2.49 27.67
CA LYS A 265 -9.92 1.34 28.10
C LYS A 265 -9.76 0.33 26.97
N ILE A 266 -8.58 -0.28 26.89
CA ILE A 266 -8.37 -1.46 26.04
C ILE A 266 -9.12 -2.65 26.67
N THR A 267 -9.97 -3.30 25.88
CA THR A 267 -10.74 -4.48 26.28
C THR A 267 -10.19 -5.78 25.67
N GLY A 268 -9.29 -5.69 24.69
CA GLY A 268 -8.68 -6.84 24.06
C GLY A 268 -7.64 -6.44 23.02
N GLU A 269 -6.89 -7.43 22.55
CA GLU A 269 -5.90 -7.29 21.50
C GLU A 269 -5.96 -8.51 20.58
N ILE A 270 -5.88 -8.28 19.26
CA ILE A 270 -5.98 -9.30 18.24
C ILE A 270 -4.68 -9.34 17.46
N SER A 271 -4.00 -10.48 17.47
CA SER A 271 -2.84 -10.71 16.61
C SER A 271 -3.28 -10.92 15.16
N THR A 272 -2.65 -10.22 14.21
CA THR A 272 -2.90 -10.38 12.78
C THR A 272 -1.63 -10.81 12.06
N GLY A 273 -1.15 -10.04 11.09
CA GLY A 273 0.16 -10.16 10.47
C GLY A 273 1.02 -8.94 10.81
N THR A 274 2.22 -8.88 10.22
CA THR A 274 3.13 -7.75 10.42
C THR A 274 2.65 -6.50 9.70
N GLN A 275 2.85 -5.33 10.32
CA GLN A 275 2.45 -4.01 9.81
C GLN A 275 0.98 -3.93 9.35
N PRO A 276 -0.01 -4.05 10.26
CA PRO A 276 -1.42 -3.82 9.93
C PRO A 276 -1.67 -2.34 9.60
N THR A 277 -2.05 -2.05 8.35
CA THR A 277 -2.11 -0.67 7.80
C THR A 277 -3.52 -0.20 7.42
N GLY A 278 -4.41 -1.10 7.01
CA GLY A 278 -5.79 -0.77 6.63
C GLY A 278 -6.81 -1.49 7.50
N LEU A 279 -7.84 -0.78 7.95
CA LEU A 279 -8.98 -1.31 8.71
C LEU A 279 -10.28 -0.95 7.99
N LEU A 280 -11.11 -1.95 7.68
CA LEU A 280 -12.40 -1.76 7.02
C LEU A 280 -13.46 -2.65 7.66
N LEU A 281 -14.53 -2.04 8.19
CA LEU A 281 -15.72 -2.77 8.64
C LEU A 281 -16.64 -3.04 7.44
N ASP A 282 -17.33 -4.18 7.47
CA ASP A 282 -18.49 -4.36 6.60
C ASP A 282 -19.70 -3.55 7.10
N LYS A 283 -20.75 -3.49 6.27
CA LYS A 283 -21.95 -2.67 6.46
C LYS A 283 -22.64 -2.99 7.79
N ASP A 284 -22.76 -4.28 8.09
CA ASP A 284 -23.40 -4.78 9.30
C ASP A 284 -22.45 -4.80 10.51
N GLN A 285 -21.17 -4.48 10.29
CA GLN A 285 -20.10 -4.42 11.29
C GLN A 285 -19.83 -5.75 11.99
N GLU A 286 -20.16 -6.87 11.35
CA GLU A 286 -19.91 -8.23 11.82
C GLU A 286 -18.48 -8.69 11.47
N ARG A 287 -17.88 -8.09 10.44
CA ARG A 287 -16.52 -8.40 10.00
C ARG A 287 -15.64 -7.16 9.95
N LEU A 288 -14.44 -7.29 10.47
CA LEU A 288 -13.34 -6.35 10.29
C LEU A 288 -12.29 -6.95 9.37
N PHE A 289 -12.03 -6.30 8.25
CA PHE A 289 -10.95 -6.61 7.32
C PHE A 289 -9.70 -5.83 7.72
N VAL A 290 -8.56 -6.50 7.76
CA VAL A 290 -7.25 -5.94 8.14
C VAL A 290 -6.20 -6.30 7.11
N THR A 291 -5.60 -5.32 6.46
CA THR A 291 -4.44 -5.53 5.58
C THR A 291 -3.15 -5.46 6.38
N ASN A 292 -2.29 -6.46 6.18
CA ASN A 292 -1.00 -6.58 6.87
C ASN A 292 0.12 -6.39 5.83
N ALA A 293 0.59 -5.15 5.68
CA ALA A 293 1.55 -4.74 4.66
C ALA A 293 2.83 -5.57 4.71
N GLY A 294 3.32 -5.85 5.92
CA GLY A 294 4.58 -6.53 6.17
C GLY A 294 4.56 -8.04 5.87
N SER A 295 3.38 -8.64 5.73
CA SER A 295 3.20 -10.09 5.57
C SER A 295 2.47 -10.49 4.30
N ASP A 296 2.08 -9.52 3.46
CA ASP A 296 1.29 -9.73 2.24
C ASP A 296 -0.07 -10.41 2.49
N THR A 297 -0.68 -10.20 3.65
CA THR A 297 -1.94 -10.87 4.01
C THR A 297 -3.10 -9.93 4.27
N LEU A 298 -4.31 -10.46 4.12
CA LEU A 298 -5.56 -9.94 4.66
C LEU A 298 -5.99 -10.83 5.83
N SER A 299 -6.23 -10.25 7.01
CA SER A 299 -6.95 -10.91 8.11
C SER A 299 -8.42 -10.50 8.10
N ILE A 300 -9.32 -11.45 8.31
CA ILE A 300 -10.76 -11.22 8.50
C ILE A 300 -11.08 -11.58 9.95
N ILE A 301 -11.63 -10.63 10.68
CA ILE A 301 -11.94 -10.72 12.10
C ILE A 301 -13.46 -10.71 12.27
N ASP A 302 -13.98 -11.63 13.06
CA ASP A 302 -15.35 -11.58 13.57
C ASP A 302 -15.41 -10.60 14.75
N THR A 303 -16.26 -9.57 14.64
CA THR A 303 -16.31 -8.47 15.62
C THR A 303 -17.12 -8.80 16.86
N ALA A 304 -17.88 -9.89 16.87
CA ALA A 304 -18.62 -10.35 18.05
C ALA A 304 -17.69 -11.09 19.01
N THR A 305 -16.83 -11.94 18.46
CA THR A 305 -15.88 -12.79 19.19
C THR A 305 -14.48 -12.20 19.27
N ASP A 306 -14.19 -11.15 18.50
CA ASP A 306 -12.90 -10.49 18.40
C ASP A 306 -11.76 -11.47 18.00
N ARG A 307 -12.06 -12.36 17.03
CA ARG A 307 -11.12 -13.40 16.56
C ARG A 307 -10.91 -13.36 15.06
N VAL A 308 -9.68 -13.61 14.63
CA VAL A 308 -9.36 -13.85 13.22
C VAL A 308 -10.03 -15.15 12.77
N THR A 309 -10.99 -15.06 11.87
CA THR A 309 -11.69 -16.21 11.27
C THR A 309 -10.98 -16.70 10.02
N ARG A 310 -10.21 -15.83 9.35
CA ARG A 310 -9.45 -16.19 8.15
C ARG A 310 -8.26 -15.28 7.89
N THR A 311 -7.20 -15.85 7.34
CA THR A 311 -6.08 -15.12 6.76
C THR A 311 -5.93 -15.51 5.28
N VAL A 312 -5.82 -14.52 4.40
CA VAL A 312 -5.68 -14.70 2.95
C VAL A 312 -4.34 -14.15 2.51
N LEU A 313 -3.51 -14.97 1.88
CA LEU A 313 -2.28 -14.53 1.24
C LEU A 313 -2.62 -13.80 -0.07
N LEU A 314 -2.17 -12.56 -0.20
CA LEU A 314 -2.46 -11.67 -1.35
C LEU A 314 -1.40 -11.79 -2.46
N ARG A 315 -0.35 -12.58 -2.23
CA ARG A 315 0.69 -12.95 -3.19
C ARG A 315 0.54 -14.44 -3.59
N PRO A 316 -0.05 -14.77 -4.75
CA PRO A 316 -0.32 -16.15 -5.14
C PRO A 316 0.96 -16.94 -5.42
N SER A 317 0.83 -18.26 -5.52
CA SER A 317 1.96 -19.18 -5.66
C SER A 317 2.84 -18.90 -6.89
N ASN A 318 2.28 -18.37 -7.97
CA ASN A 318 3.00 -17.97 -9.18
C ASN A 318 3.72 -16.61 -9.06
N ALA A 319 3.52 -15.88 -7.95
CA ALA A 319 4.19 -14.62 -7.62
C ALA A 319 5.29 -14.78 -6.54
N ARG A 320 5.63 -16.01 -6.12
CA ARG A 320 6.61 -16.27 -5.04
C ARG A 320 8.01 -15.69 -5.27
N GLY A 321 8.40 -15.44 -6.53
CA GLY A 321 9.67 -14.81 -6.89
C GLY A 321 9.65 -13.27 -6.91
N LEU A 322 8.51 -12.65 -6.64
CA LEU A 322 8.37 -11.20 -6.55
C LEU A 322 8.58 -10.75 -5.10
N ALA A 323 9.23 -9.60 -4.92
CA ALA A 323 9.23 -8.88 -3.64
C ALA A 323 7.78 -8.63 -3.17
N GLY A 324 7.59 -8.35 -1.88
CA GLY A 324 6.29 -8.30 -1.20
C GLY A 324 5.19 -7.53 -1.97
N ALA A 325 3.93 -7.87 -1.70
CA ALA A 325 2.77 -7.22 -2.31
C ALA A 325 2.38 -5.91 -1.63
N THR A 326 2.71 -5.75 -0.34
CA THR A 326 2.47 -4.54 0.45
C THR A 326 1.01 -4.07 0.36
N PRO A 327 0.05 -4.84 0.92
CA PRO A 327 -1.36 -4.48 0.92
C PRO A 327 -1.66 -3.28 1.83
N LEU A 328 -2.45 -2.32 1.32
CA LEU A 328 -2.78 -1.06 1.99
C LEU A 328 -4.29 -0.85 2.12
N GLY A 329 -4.83 0.26 1.60
CA GLY A 329 -6.25 0.58 1.69
C GLY A 329 -7.15 -0.44 0.98
N MET A 330 -8.42 -0.44 1.39
CA MET A 330 -9.43 -1.38 0.91
C MET A 330 -10.77 -0.71 0.65
N SER A 331 -11.59 -1.33 -0.21
CA SER A 331 -13.00 -0.93 -0.40
C SER A 331 -13.86 -2.13 -0.79
N LEU A 332 -15.05 -2.22 -0.20
CA LEU A 332 -16.06 -3.22 -0.53
C LEU A 332 -16.93 -2.75 -1.71
N SER A 333 -17.40 -3.70 -2.53
CA SER A 333 -18.53 -3.43 -3.42
C SER A 333 -19.80 -3.16 -2.60
N PRO A 334 -20.78 -2.39 -3.13
CA PRO A 334 -22.01 -2.09 -2.38
C PRO A 334 -22.81 -3.32 -1.95
N ASP A 335 -22.69 -4.43 -2.68
CA ASP A 335 -23.31 -5.72 -2.36
C ASP A 335 -22.43 -6.64 -1.49
N GLU A 336 -21.24 -6.16 -1.09
CA GLU A 336 -20.22 -6.85 -0.29
C GLU A 336 -19.79 -8.23 -0.82
N LYS A 337 -20.01 -8.50 -2.10
CA LYS A 337 -19.52 -9.72 -2.76
C LYS A 337 -18.07 -9.62 -3.19
N ARG A 338 -17.51 -8.40 -3.24
CA ARG A 338 -16.11 -8.16 -3.59
C ARG A 338 -15.45 -7.19 -2.63
N LEU A 339 -14.20 -7.49 -2.31
CA LEU A 339 -13.28 -6.59 -1.61
C LEU A 339 -12.11 -6.27 -2.54
N TYR A 340 -11.84 -4.99 -2.73
CA TYR A 340 -10.74 -4.46 -3.53
C TYR A 340 -9.64 -3.97 -2.61
N ILE A 341 -8.40 -4.44 -2.81
CA ILE A 341 -7.25 -4.14 -1.94
C ILE A 341 -6.11 -3.58 -2.76
N ALA A 342 -5.61 -2.39 -2.43
CA ALA A 342 -4.43 -1.83 -3.07
C ALA A 342 -3.17 -2.62 -2.68
N LEU A 343 -2.36 -3.00 -3.67
CA LEU A 343 -1.08 -3.69 -3.51
C LEU A 343 0.04 -2.81 -4.06
N ALA A 344 0.73 -2.09 -3.17
CA ALA A 344 1.61 -1.00 -3.55
C ALA A 344 2.75 -1.47 -4.46
N ASP A 345 3.45 -2.54 -4.06
CA ASP A 345 4.64 -3.01 -4.78
C ASP A 345 4.34 -3.91 -5.98
N LEU A 346 3.10 -4.42 -6.09
CA LEU A 346 2.61 -5.09 -7.30
C LEU A 346 1.98 -4.12 -8.31
N ASN A 347 1.84 -2.83 -7.98
CA ASN A 347 1.20 -1.82 -8.84
C ASN A 347 -0.19 -2.27 -9.32
N ALA A 348 -0.97 -2.83 -8.40
CA ALA A 348 -2.22 -3.49 -8.73
C ALA A 348 -3.23 -3.38 -7.58
N VAL A 349 -4.48 -3.74 -7.89
CA VAL A 349 -5.52 -4.00 -6.89
C VAL A 349 -5.88 -5.48 -6.93
N ALA A 350 -5.85 -6.15 -5.78
CA ALA A 350 -6.41 -7.48 -5.62
C ALA A 350 -7.93 -7.42 -5.51
N VAL A 351 -8.59 -8.40 -6.13
CA VAL A 351 -10.03 -8.62 -6.00
C VAL A 351 -10.25 -9.90 -5.20
N ILE A 352 -10.95 -9.79 -4.08
CA ILE A 352 -11.34 -10.93 -3.23
C ILE A 352 -12.84 -11.16 -3.39
N ASP A 353 -13.23 -12.38 -3.77
CA ASP A 353 -14.63 -12.79 -3.78
C ASP A 353 -15.08 -13.21 -2.36
N LEU A 354 -16.18 -12.62 -1.89
CA LEU A 354 -16.80 -12.84 -0.58
C LEU A 354 -18.14 -13.60 -0.72
N PRO A 355 -18.61 -14.29 0.33
CA PRO A 355 -17.99 -14.44 1.67
C PRO A 355 -16.87 -15.48 1.70
N ALA A 356 -16.65 -16.22 0.60
CA ALA A 356 -15.66 -17.28 0.52
C ALA A 356 -14.19 -16.81 0.59
N ALA A 357 -13.93 -15.51 0.79
CA ALA A 357 -12.63 -14.84 0.90
C ALA A 357 -11.56 -15.42 -0.04
N ARG A 358 -11.94 -15.59 -1.31
CA ARG A 358 -11.08 -16.17 -2.34
C ARG A 358 -10.42 -15.05 -3.13
N LEU A 359 -9.09 -15.04 -3.16
CA LEU A 359 -8.33 -14.18 -4.09
C LEU A 359 -8.70 -14.55 -5.53
N ALA A 360 -9.44 -13.65 -6.20
CA ALA A 360 -10.00 -13.87 -7.53
C ALA A 360 -9.03 -13.47 -8.64
N GLY A 361 -8.17 -12.48 -8.39
CA GLY A 361 -7.18 -12.01 -9.34
C GLY A 361 -6.73 -10.58 -9.04
N PHE A 362 -6.10 -9.95 -10.03
CA PHE A 362 -5.53 -8.62 -9.93
C PHE A 362 -5.94 -7.77 -11.12
N VAL A 363 -6.01 -6.46 -10.89
CA VAL A 363 -6.17 -5.44 -11.92
C VAL A 363 -4.97 -4.49 -11.87
N PRO A 364 -4.29 -4.19 -12.98
CA PRO A 364 -3.13 -3.30 -12.98
C PRO A 364 -3.54 -1.84 -12.79
N PHE A 365 -2.81 -1.12 -11.95
CA PHE A 365 -3.02 0.30 -11.67
C PHE A 365 -1.72 1.09 -11.80
N GLY A 366 -1.73 2.34 -11.34
CA GLY A 366 -0.54 3.19 -11.33
C GLY A 366 0.54 2.67 -10.41
N TRP A 367 1.63 3.43 -10.36
CA TRP A 367 2.77 3.14 -9.50
C TRP A 367 2.42 3.42 -8.04
N TYR A 368 2.56 2.39 -7.21
CA TYR A 368 2.39 2.42 -5.76
C TYR A 368 0.94 2.80 -5.34
N PRO A 369 -0.07 1.97 -5.67
CA PRO A 369 -1.45 2.22 -5.25
C PRO A 369 -1.58 2.18 -3.72
N THR A 370 -2.31 3.14 -3.15
CA THR A 370 -2.44 3.32 -1.70
C THR A 370 -3.84 3.05 -1.18
N ALA A 371 -4.87 3.55 -1.87
CA ALA A 371 -6.26 3.40 -1.44
C ALA A 371 -7.20 3.23 -2.64
N PRO A 372 -8.06 2.19 -2.65
CA PRO A 372 -9.20 2.08 -3.54
C PRO A 372 -10.49 2.61 -2.89
N ILE A 373 -11.43 3.12 -3.69
CA ILE A 373 -12.82 3.42 -3.31
C ILE A 373 -13.75 2.97 -4.43
N VAL A 374 -14.70 2.08 -4.12
CA VAL A 374 -15.83 1.76 -4.99
C VAL A 374 -16.91 2.84 -4.80
N SER A 375 -17.45 3.38 -5.90
CA SER A 375 -18.54 4.35 -5.83
C SER A 375 -19.80 3.74 -5.20
N ALA A 376 -20.64 4.57 -4.58
CA ALA A 376 -21.84 4.09 -3.86
C ALA A 376 -22.82 3.31 -4.75
N ASP A 377 -22.87 3.62 -6.05
CA ASP A 377 -23.66 2.91 -7.05
C ASP A 377 -22.98 1.65 -7.61
N GLY A 378 -21.74 1.36 -7.20
CA GLY A 378 -20.94 0.22 -7.65
C GLY A 378 -20.40 0.36 -9.08
N SER A 379 -20.58 1.51 -9.74
CA SER A 379 -20.26 1.68 -11.16
C SER A 379 -18.81 2.07 -11.41
N ARG A 380 -18.07 2.53 -10.40
CA ARG A 380 -16.67 2.98 -10.51
C ARG A 380 -15.80 2.41 -9.41
N LEU A 381 -14.53 2.18 -9.75
CA LEU A 381 -13.44 1.97 -8.80
C LEU A 381 -12.40 3.08 -8.99
N LEU A 382 -12.22 3.91 -7.96
CA LEU A 382 -11.20 4.93 -7.91
C LEU A 382 -9.99 4.40 -7.13
N VAL A 383 -8.77 4.62 -7.61
CA VAL A 383 -7.54 4.13 -6.95
C VAL A 383 -6.49 5.22 -6.90
N ALA A 384 -6.10 5.66 -5.71
CA ALA A 384 -4.97 6.55 -5.51
C ALA A 384 -3.65 5.82 -5.78
N ASN A 385 -2.78 6.40 -6.60
CA ASN A 385 -1.43 5.91 -6.92
C ASN A 385 -0.41 6.95 -6.49
N ALA A 386 0.39 6.64 -5.46
CA ALA A 386 1.28 7.59 -4.81
C ALA A 386 2.35 8.17 -5.76
N LYS A 387 2.83 7.35 -6.71
CA LYS A 387 3.92 7.68 -7.63
C LYS A 387 3.47 7.82 -9.09
N GLY A 388 2.15 7.87 -9.33
CA GLY A 388 1.58 8.21 -10.63
C GLY A 388 1.64 7.07 -11.64
N THR A 389 2.05 7.36 -12.88
CA THR A 389 2.02 6.38 -13.98
C THR A 389 3.35 6.20 -14.70
N GLN A 390 4.40 6.90 -14.27
CA GLN A 390 5.72 6.89 -14.91
C GLN A 390 6.81 7.41 -13.98
N ALA A 391 8.07 7.12 -14.32
CA ALA A 391 9.20 7.83 -13.76
C ALA A 391 9.24 9.28 -14.26
N ASN A 392 9.59 10.20 -13.36
CA ASN A 392 9.71 11.61 -13.66
C ASN A 392 11.18 12.03 -13.73
N ASN A 393 11.47 13.03 -14.56
CA ASN A 393 12.82 13.53 -14.83
C ASN A 393 13.82 12.50 -15.42
N PRO A 394 13.44 11.66 -16.40
CA PRO A 394 14.39 10.74 -17.02
C PRO A 394 15.48 11.54 -17.76
N ASN A 395 16.74 11.29 -17.40
CA ASN A 395 17.93 11.93 -17.98
C ASN A 395 17.92 13.46 -17.86
N GLY A 396 17.46 13.99 -16.71
CA GLY A 396 17.49 15.43 -16.43
C GLY A 396 16.43 16.26 -17.18
N LYS A 397 15.47 15.61 -17.86
CA LYS A 397 14.36 16.29 -18.54
C LYS A 397 13.38 16.92 -17.53
N PRO A 398 13.14 18.24 -17.59
CA PRO A 398 12.22 18.87 -16.66
C PRO A 398 10.85 18.23 -16.59
N VAL A 399 10.33 18.11 -15.37
CA VAL A 399 8.96 17.67 -15.16
C VAL A 399 8.01 18.78 -15.56
N ALA A 400 7.15 18.48 -16.53
CA ALA A 400 6.16 19.43 -17.03
C ALA A 400 5.28 19.95 -15.89
N GLY A 401 5.01 21.26 -15.89
CA GLY A 401 4.19 21.92 -14.85
C GLY A 401 4.92 22.28 -13.55
N LEU A 402 6.16 21.83 -13.35
CA LEU A 402 6.98 22.18 -12.16
C LEU A 402 8.05 23.24 -12.44
N THR A 403 7.84 24.14 -13.39
CA THR A 403 8.84 25.14 -13.83
C THR A 403 9.19 26.18 -12.76
N SER A 404 8.30 26.44 -11.81
CA SER A 404 8.47 27.45 -10.75
C SER A 404 9.08 26.88 -9.45
N ARG A 405 9.45 25.60 -9.43
CA ARG A 405 9.83 24.88 -8.21
C ARG A 405 11.12 24.05 -8.44
N PRO A 406 12.06 23.96 -7.46
CA PRO A 406 13.27 23.17 -7.63
C PRO A 406 13.00 21.70 -7.95
N GLN A 407 13.80 21.12 -8.85
CA GLN A 407 13.75 19.69 -9.19
C GLN A 407 14.51 18.86 -8.18
N TYR A 408 13.95 18.78 -6.98
CA TYR A 408 14.34 17.80 -5.98
C TYR A 408 13.54 16.51 -6.17
N ILE A 409 14.18 15.34 -6.03
CA ILE A 409 13.60 14.03 -6.34
C ILE A 409 12.26 13.76 -5.63
N GLN A 410 12.17 14.04 -4.32
CA GLN A 410 10.92 13.88 -3.55
C GLN A 410 9.84 14.88 -3.99
N ASN A 411 10.24 16.04 -4.49
CA ASN A 411 9.30 17.02 -5.02
C ASN A 411 8.74 16.55 -6.36
N ILE A 412 9.54 16.01 -7.27
CA ILE A 412 9.03 15.64 -8.59
C ILE A 412 8.16 14.38 -8.62
N ILE A 413 7.89 13.75 -7.47
CA ILE A 413 6.87 12.69 -7.36
C ILE A 413 5.49 13.30 -7.62
N GLU A 414 4.81 12.77 -8.63
CA GLU A 414 3.44 13.12 -9.00
C GLU A 414 2.55 11.90 -8.92
N GLY A 415 1.50 11.98 -8.11
CA GLY A 415 0.50 10.95 -7.94
C GLY A 415 -0.74 11.16 -8.80
N THR A 416 -1.52 10.10 -8.94
CA THR A 416 -2.79 10.12 -9.70
C THR A 416 -3.90 9.43 -8.92
N VAL A 417 -5.15 9.67 -9.31
CA VAL A 417 -6.27 8.78 -9.04
C VAL A 417 -6.69 8.14 -10.36
N SER A 418 -6.64 6.81 -10.43
CA SER A 418 -7.20 6.05 -11.55
C SER A 418 -8.71 5.88 -11.38
N THR A 419 -9.50 6.00 -12.43
CA THR A 419 -10.95 5.70 -12.42
C THR A 419 -11.29 4.59 -13.40
N LEU A 420 -11.74 3.45 -12.88
CA LEU A 420 -12.12 2.27 -13.65
C LEU A 420 -13.65 2.10 -13.69
N ASP A 421 -14.20 1.79 -14.85
CA ASP A 421 -15.62 1.45 -15.03
C ASP A 421 -15.89 -0.01 -14.63
N LEU A 422 -16.69 -0.21 -13.58
CA LEU A 422 -17.09 -1.52 -13.07
C LEU A 422 -18.42 -2.02 -13.66
N THR A 423 -19.11 -1.23 -14.49
CA THR A 423 -20.34 -1.69 -15.17
C THR A 423 -20.05 -2.75 -16.24
N ARG A 424 -18.76 -2.94 -16.57
CA ARG A 424 -18.27 -3.97 -17.49
C ARG A 424 -17.57 -5.08 -16.70
N PRO A 425 -17.78 -6.36 -17.05
CA PRO A 425 -17.08 -7.47 -16.40
C PRO A 425 -15.56 -7.35 -16.52
N LEU A 426 -14.86 -7.54 -15.39
CA LEU A 426 -13.41 -7.67 -15.33
C LEU A 426 -12.96 -9.04 -15.85
N ASP A 427 -12.07 -9.05 -16.86
CA ASP A 427 -11.30 -10.25 -17.19
C ASP A 427 -10.13 -10.39 -16.21
N LEU A 428 -10.42 -10.90 -15.01
CA LEU A 428 -9.43 -11.04 -13.94
C LEU A 428 -8.29 -11.97 -14.32
N LYS A 429 -8.51 -12.96 -15.18
CA LYS A 429 -7.43 -13.84 -15.64
C LYS A 429 -6.43 -13.06 -16.49
N ALA A 430 -6.91 -12.38 -17.53
CA ALA A 430 -6.04 -11.60 -18.40
C ALA A 430 -5.35 -10.45 -17.64
N SER A 431 -6.08 -9.78 -16.74
CA SER A 431 -5.52 -8.73 -15.89
C SER A 431 -4.46 -9.26 -14.91
N THR A 432 -4.66 -10.43 -14.30
CA THR A 432 -3.64 -11.09 -13.46
C THR A 432 -2.40 -11.43 -14.28
N ASP A 433 -2.56 -12.03 -15.47
CA ASP A 433 -1.43 -12.39 -16.33
C ASP A 433 -0.61 -11.14 -16.70
N LEU A 434 -1.27 -10.00 -16.96
CA LEU A 434 -0.62 -8.71 -17.22
C LEU A 434 0.10 -8.15 -15.97
N VAL A 435 -0.53 -8.18 -14.80
CA VAL A 435 0.10 -7.74 -13.53
C VAL A 435 1.37 -8.53 -13.26
N LEU A 436 1.33 -9.85 -13.43
CA LEU A 436 2.51 -10.70 -13.21
C LEU A 436 3.62 -10.38 -14.23
N LYS A 437 3.27 -10.23 -15.51
CA LYS A 437 4.22 -9.83 -16.56
C LYS A 437 4.87 -8.48 -16.24
N ASN A 438 4.08 -7.49 -15.82
CA ASN A 438 4.57 -6.16 -15.46
C ASN A 438 5.58 -6.18 -14.31
N ASN A 439 5.46 -7.13 -13.39
CA ASN A 439 6.28 -7.18 -12.19
C ASN A 439 7.52 -8.09 -12.29
N GLN A 440 7.75 -8.77 -13.43
CA GLN A 440 8.94 -9.62 -13.62
C GLN A 440 10.28 -8.86 -13.54
N GLY A 441 10.27 -7.56 -13.89
CA GLY A 441 11.48 -6.73 -13.91
C GLY A 441 12.60 -7.31 -14.77
N HIS A 442 13.85 -6.96 -14.45
CA HIS A 442 15.05 -7.53 -15.09
C HIS A 442 15.46 -8.90 -14.52
N ALA A 443 14.87 -9.34 -13.41
CA ALA A 443 15.27 -10.58 -12.72
C ALA A 443 14.95 -11.84 -13.54
N ALA A 444 13.89 -11.82 -14.36
CA ALA A 444 13.52 -12.95 -15.22
C ALA A 444 14.57 -13.30 -16.28
N THR A 445 15.47 -12.36 -16.60
CA THR A 445 16.54 -12.53 -17.60
C THR A 445 17.92 -12.73 -16.97
N ALA A 446 18.05 -12.64 -15.64
CA ALA A 446 19.33 -12.80 -14.99
C ALA A 446 19.82 -14.26 -15.08
N PRO A 447 21.08 -14.50 -15.46
CA PRO A 447 21.64 -15.85 -15.45
C PRO A 447 21.59 -16.41 -14.02
N LYS A 448 21.30 -17.71 -13.88
CA LYS A 448 21.40 -18.37 -12.57
C LYS A 448 22.83 -18.21 -12.07
N PHE A 449 22.99 -17.57 -10.91
CA PHE A 449 24.28 -17.45 -10.27
C PHE A 449 24.84 -18.86 -9.97
N ARG A 450 26.02 -19.14 -10.51
CA ARG A 450 26.80 -20.33 -10.17
C ARG A 450 27.95 -19.85 -9.32
N ASP A 451 27.98 -20.27 -8.06
CA ASP A 451 29.05 -19.92 -7.13
C ASP A 451 30.40 -20.43 -7.69
N PRO A 452 31.33 -19.53 -8.08
CA PRO A 452 32.64 -19.93 -8.59
C PRO A 452 33.62 -20.35 -7.47
N GLY A 453 33.14 -20.45 -6.21
CA GLY A 453 33.96 -20.71 -5.03
C GLY A 453 34.22 -19.46 -4.19
N ILE A 454 33.27 -18.53 -4.13
CA ILE A 454 33.35 -17.32 -3.30
C ILE A 454 33.30 -17.71 -1.82
N LYS A 455 34.40 -17.46 -1.10
CA LYS A 455 34.49 -17.73 0.35
C LYS A 455 34.06 -16.55 1.21
N HIS A 456 34.28 -15.33 0.72
CA HIS A 456 34.04 -14.10 1.46
C HIS A 456 33.45 -13.04 0.54
N VAL A 457 32.47 -12.31 1.05
CA VAL A 457 31.88 -11.14 0.38
C VAL A 457 32.11 -9.94 1.30
N PHE A 458 32.76 -8.91 0.75
CA PHE A 458 32.87 -7.60 1.41
C PHE A 458 31.85 -6.68 0.76
N TYR A 459 30.84 -6.27 1.52
CA TYR A 459 29.82 -5.35 1.05
C TYR A 459 30.08 -3.96 1.63
N ILE A 460 30.38 -3.00 0.74
CA ILE A 460 30.68 -1.62 1.09
C ILE A 460 29.67 -0.73 0.39
N ILE A 461 28.86 0.00 1.17
CA ILE A 461 27.93 0.99 0.65
C ILE A 461 28.60 2.36 0.68
N LYS A 462 28.58 3.05 -0.46
CA LYS A 462 28.96 4.46 -0.58
C LYS A 462 27.76 5.25 -1.06
N GLU A 463 27.46 6.35 -0.37
CA GLU A 463 26.30 7.17 -0.64
C GLU A 463 26.59 8.31 -1.63
N ASN A 464 25.52 8.95 -2.11
CA ASN A 464 25.49 10.22 -2.84
C ASN A 464 26.02 10.22 -4.28
N ARG A 465 26.42 9.08 -4.86
CA ARG A 465 26.84 9.01 -6.27
C ARG A 465 26.23 7.80 -6.97
N THR A 466 25.85 7.99 -8.23
CA THR A 466 25.38 6.90 -9.11
C THR A 466 26.56 6.13 -9.71
N TYR A 467 26.29 4.97 -10.31
CA TYR A 467 27.29 4.15 -10.98
C TYR A 467 28.05 4.95 -12.05
N ASP A 468 27.35 5.59 -12.98
CA ASP A 468 27.98 6.31 -14.11
C ASP A 468 28.82 7.50 -13.67
N GLN A 469 28.46 8.16 -12.57
CA GLN A 469 29.23 9.28 -12.03
C GLN A 469 30.62 8.89 -11.52
N VAL A 470 30.86 7.60 -11.27
CA VAL A 470 32.11 7.09 -10.70
C VAL A 470 32.80 6.08 -11.61
N LEU A 471 32.07 5.12 -12.17
CA LEU A 471 32.61 4.00 -12.96
C LEU A 471 32.14 4.02 -14.42
N GLY A 472 31.50 5.11 -14.87
CA GLY A 472 30.99 5.24 -16.23
C GLY A 472 32.08 5.19 -17.32
N ASP A 473 33.33 5.46 -16.96
CA ASP A 473 34.53 5.42 -17.82
C ASP A 473 35.20 4.03 -17.87
N LEU A 474 34.71 3.02 -17.14
CA LEU A 474 35.23 1.65 -17.25
C LEU A 474 34.65 0.92 -18.47
N PRO A 475 35.47 0.56 -19.49
CA PRO A 475 34.98 -0.09 -20.71
C PRO A 475 34.45 -1.51 -20.50
N GLN A 476 34.72 -2.11 -19.34
CA GLN A 476 34.25 -3.44 -18.98
C GLN A 476 32.75 -3.47 -18.61
N GLY A 477 32.15 -2.32 -18.30
CA GLY A 477 30.75 -2.21 -17.89
C GLY A 477 29.89 -1.45 -18.90
N ASN A 478 28.58 -1.51 -18.69
CA ASN A 478 27.57 -0.75 -19.43
C ASN A 478 27.40 0.66 -18.83
N GLY A 479 28.49 1.43 -18.79
CA GLY A 479 28.53 2.80 -18.28
C GLY A 479 28.42 3.86 -19.36
N ASP A 480 28.01 5.07 -18.98
CA ASP A 480 28.07 6.27 -19.84
C ASP A 480 29.24 7.19 -19.41
N PRO A 481 30.36 7.21 -20.15
CA PRO A 481 31.51 8.05 -19.82
C PRO A 481 31.19 9.55 -19.79
N SER A 482 30.12 10.01 -20.46
CA SER A 482 29.75 11.42 -20.48
C SER A 482 29.14 11.92 -19.17
N LEU A 483 28.74 11.00 -18.28
CA LEU A 483 28.17 11.31 -16.97
C LEU A 483 29.20 11.26 -15.83
N VAL A 484 30.45 10.90 -16.14
CA VAL A 484 31.51 10.73 -15.14
C VAL A 484 31.87 12.07 -14.50
N LEU A 485 31.80 12.11 -13.17
CA LEU A 485 32.20 13.28 -12.37
C LEU A 485 33.46 13.00 -11.55
N PHE A 486 33.71 11.74 -11.20
CA PHE A 486 34.80 11.31 -10.34
C PHE A 486 35.54 10.12 -10.97
N GLY A 487 36.16 10.37 -12.14
CA GLY A 487 36.91 9.35 -12.89
C GLY A 487 38.13 8.80 -12.16
N ARG A 488 38.92 7.96 -12.84
CA ARG A 488 40.05 7.24 -12.23
C ARG A 488 41.06 8.11 -11.49
N ASP A 489 41.31 9.32 -11.97
CA ASP A 489 42.21 10.29 -11.32
C ASP A 489 41.72 10.71 -9.93
N VAL A 490 40.41 10.73 -9.71
CA VAL A 490 39.78 11.07 -8.42
C VAL A 490 39.46 9.81 -7.60
N THR A 491 39.12 8.69 -8.23
CA THR A 491 38.71 7.45 -7.55
C THR A 491 39.56 6.22 -7.93
N PRO A 492 40.90 6.30 -7.85
CA PRO A 492 41.79 5.25 -8.37
C PRO A 492 41.59 3.89 -7.69
N ASN A 493 41.31 3.89 -6.39
CA ASN A 493 41.07 2.67 -5.63
C ASN A 493 39.73 1.99 -5.98
N GLN A 494 38.68 2.76 -6.30
CA GLN A 494 37.38 2.18 -6.69
C GLN A 494 37.50 1.53 -8.07
N HIS A 495 38.16 2.19 -9.01
CA HIS A 495 38.49 1.64 -10.31
C HIS A 495 39.32 0.35 -10.18
N ALA A 496 40.41 0.40 -9.39
CA ALA A 496 41.26 -0.76 -9.19
C ALA A 496 40.53 -1.95 -8.55
N LEU A 497 39.58 -1.71 -7.63
CA LEU A 497 38.76 -2.79 -7.06
C LEU A 497 37.83 -3.42 -8.11
N ALA A 498 37.16 -2.60 -8.92
CA ALA A 498 36.28 -3.09 -9.98
C ALA A 498 37.05 -3.93 -11.03
N GLU A 499 38.24 -3.49 -11.44
CA GLU A 499 39.07 -4.19 -12.42
C GLU A 499 39.68 -5.49 -11.90
N ARG A 500 40.04 -5.53 -10.60
CA ARG A 500 40.68 -6.70 -9.98
C ARG A 500 39.70 -7.79 -9.60
N PHE A 501 38.46 -7.44 -9.26
CA PHE A 501 37.47 -8.37 -8.75
C PHE A 501 36.30 -8.49 -9.73
N ALA A 502 35.15 -7.92 -9.39
CA ALA A 502 33.96 -7.91 -10.21
C ALA A 502 33.47 -6.48 -10.40
N LEU A 503 33.25 -6.10 -11.66
CA LEU A 503 32.46 -4.94 -11.99
C LEU A 503 30.99 -5.37 -12.07
N LEU A 504 30.16 -4.71 -11.27
CA LEU A 504 28.74 -4.97 -11.17
C LEU A 504 28.00 -3.72 -11.67
N ASP A 505 27.31 -3.86 -12.80
CA ASP A 505 26.50 -2.81 -13.43
C ASP A 505 25.02 -3.23 -13.50
N ASN A 506 24.15 -2.32 -13.95
CA ASN A 506 22.70 -2.57 -14.06
C ASN A 506 22.02 -2.99 -12.74
N PHE A 507 22.53 -2.51 -11.60
CA PHE A 507 21.88 -2.63 -10.30
C PHE A 507 20.94 -1.45 -10.08
N TYR A 508 19.64 -1.71 -10.17
CA TYR A 508 18.63 -0.66 -10.08
C TYR A 508 18.09 -0.53 -8.66
N CYS A 509 18.18 0.69 -8.13
CA CYS A 509 17.55 1.08 -6.87
C CYS A 509 16.41 2.05 -7.19
N CYS A 510 15.20 1.77 -6.67
CA CYS A 510 14.03 2.64 -6.80
C CYS A 510 13.95 3.67 -5.66
N ALA A 511 15.07 3.97 -5.00
CA ALA A 511 15.09 4.90 -3.89
C ALA A 511 15.15 6.35 -4.37
N GLU A 512 14.53 7.21 -3.58
CA GLU A 512 14.53 8.64 -3.80
C GLU A 512 15.66 9.33 -3.03
N VAL A 513 15.92 8.94 -1.79
CA VAL A 513 16.91 9.56 -0.89
C VAL A 513 17.58 8.52 0.01
N SER A 514 18.41 8.94 0.98
CA SER A 514 19.08 8.03 1.91
C SER A 514 18.10 7.19 2.74
N GLY A 515 17.03 7.81 3.25
CA GLY A 515 16.06 7.13 4.13
C GLY A 515 15.48 5.85 3.53
N ASP A 516 14.99 5.89 2.30
CA ASP A 516 14.53 4.70 1.60
C ASP A 516 15.67 3.95 0.88
N GLY A 517 16.73 4.64 0.46
CA GLY A 517 17.90 4.07 -0.22
C GLY A 517 18.66 3.05 0.61
N TRP A 518 18.83 3.32 1.90
CA TRP A 518 19.51 2.42 2.82
C TRP A 518 18.69 1.15 3.10
N ASN A 519 17.37 1.27 3.15
CA ASN A 519 16.47 0.12 3.25
C ASN A 519 16.45 -0.70 1.95
N TRP A 520 16.44 -0.04 0.79
CA TRP A 520 16.54 -0.72 -0.50
C TRP A 520 17.85 -1.49 -0.67
N SER A 521 18.99 -0.87 -0.33
CA SER A 521 20.31 -1.50 -0.51
C SER A 521 20.53 -2.70 0.40
N THR A 522 19.87 -2.74 1.57
CA THR A 522 20.03 -3.81 2.56
C THR A 522 18.88 -4.80 2.62
N GLY A 523 17.67 -4.42 2.21
CA GLY A 523 16.47 -5.28 2.23
C GLY A 523 15.90 -5.60 0.85
N GLY A 524 16.41 -4.98 -0.23
CA GLY A 524 15.90 -5.17 -1.60
C GLY A 524 14.50 -4.60 -1.85
N MET A 525 13.92 -3.93 -0.84
CA MET A 525 12.66 -3.20 -0.87
C MET A 525 12.56 -2.31 0.38
N ILE A 526 11.55 -1.45 0.43
CA ILE A 526 11.21 -0.67 1.62
C ILE A 526 9.86 -1.13 2.19
N SER A 527 9.64 -0.93 3.49
CA SER A 527 8.29 -1.03 4.07
C SER A 527 7.42 0.14 3.61
N GLU A 528 6.09 -0.02 3.71
CA GLU A 528 5.20 1.12 3.48
C GLU A 528 5.41 2.22 4.52
N TYR A 529 5.71 1.87 5.78
CA TYR A 529 6.09 2.82 6.80
C TYR A 529 7.22 3.75 6.32
N THR A 530 8.27 3.18 5.75
CA THR A 530 9.39 3.95 5.20
C THR A 530 8.94 4.82 4.03
N ALA A 531 8.21 4.25 3.07
CA ALA A 531 7.73 4.98 1.89
C ALA A 531 6.89 6.22 2.25
N ARG A 532 6.01 6.09 3.26
CA ARG A 532 5.14 7.18 3.75
C ARG A 532 5.89 8.25 4.53
N ASN A 533 6.88 7.85 5.33
CA ASN A 533 7.52 8.74 6.29
C ASN A 533 8.78 9.46 5.78
N VAL A 534 9.42 8.95 4.73
CA VAL A 534 10.57 9.62 4.11
C VAL A 534 10.24 11.05 3.65
N PRO A 535 9.13 11.31 2.92
CA PRO A 535 8.73 12.68 2.59
C PRO A 535 8.51 13.58 3.82
N HIS A 536 8.04 13.01 4.94
CA HIS A 536 7.79 13.77 6.17
C HIS A 536 9.08 14.16 6.90
N ASN A 537 10.03 13.23 6.98
CA ASN A 537 11.33 13.49 7.57
C ASN A 537 12.12 14.51 6.72
N TYR A 538 12.26 14.25 5.42
CA TYR A 538 13.03 15.12 4.51
C TYR A 538 12.34 16.46 4.24
N GLY A 539 11.02 16.54 4.39
CA GLY A 539 10.24 17.79 4.34
C GLY A 539 10.34 18.64 5.61
N GLY A 540 11.05 18.16 6.65
CA GLY A 540 11.20 18.88 7.91
C GLY A 540 9.96 18.89 8.79
N ARG A 541 9.05 17.93 8.61
CA ARG A 541 7.77 17.79 9.33
C ARG A 541 7.92 17.01 10.64
N GLN A 542 9.07 17.19 11.29
CA GLN A 542 9.43 16.65 12.60
C GLN A 542 9.19 15.14 12.79
N ARG A 543 9.25 14.35 11.70
CA ARG A 543 9.29 12.89 11.78
C ARG A 543 10.70 12.46 12.19
N PRO A 544 10.88 11.66 13.25
CA PRO A 544 12.18 11.08 13.58
C PRO A 544 12.77 10.24 12.45
N TYR A 545 14.08 10.05 12.48
CA TYR A 545 14.80 9.29 11.47
C TYR A 545 14.83 7.82 11.87
N ASP A 546 13.80 7.06 11.47
CA ASP A 546 13.60 5.67 11.88
C ASP A 546 14.13 4.65 10.83
N PHE A 547 14.84 5.14 9.81
CA PHE A 547 15.16 4.33 8.63
C PHE A 547 16.44 3.50 8.76
N GLU A 548 17.04 3.44 9.95
CA GLU A 548 18.30 2.75 10.25
C GLU A 548 18.20 1.76 11.41
N GLY A 549 17.08 1.05 11.54
CA GLY A 549 16.88 0.09 12.62
C GLY A 549 16.69 0.76 13.98
N THR A 550 16.24 2.00 13.98
CA THR A 550 15.85 2.74 15.19
C THR A 550 14.38 3.12 15.12
N ASN A 551 13.75 3.19 16.28
CA ASN A 551 12.42 3.75 16.43
C ASN A 551 12.50 4.92 17.41
N ASN A 552 12.21 6.13 16.93
CA ASN A 552 12.36 7.38 17.65
C ASN A 552 13.76 7.56 18.28
N GLY A 553 14.79 7.19 17.52
CA GLY A 553 16.20 7.28 17.93
C GLY A 553 16.67 6.20 18.90
N VAL A 554 15.83 5.19 19.18
CA VAL A 554 16.22 4.02 19.99
C VAL A 554 16.48 2.83 19.07
N ALA A 555 17.66 2.24 19.17
CA ALA A 555 18.00 0.99 18.49
C ALA A 555 17.17 -0.17 19.04
N VAL A 556 16.32 -0.74 18.19
CA VAL A 556 15.26 -1.64 18.65
C VAL A 556 15.70 -3.08 18.82
N ASP A 557 16.75 -3.48 18.09
CA ASP A 557 17.40 -4.78 18.24
C ASP A 557 17.95 -4.98 19.65
N ARG A 558 18.48 -3.92 20.27
CA ARG A 558 19.04 -3.96 21.64
C ARG A 558 18.00 -4.14 22.73
N ILE A 559 16.76 -3.74 22.47
CA ILE A 559 15.66 -3.82 23.43
C ILE A 559 14.61 -4.90 23.07
N GLY A 560 14.86 -5.67 22.01
CA GLY A 560 13.98 -6.76 21.59
C GLY A 560 12.61 -6.31 21.07
N VAL A 561 12.52 -5.08 20.54
CA VAL A 561 11.27 -4.53 19.98
C VAL A 561 11.33 -4.61 18.46
N PRO A 562 10.22 -4.87 17.75
CA PRO A 562 10.21 -4.83 16.30
C PRO A 562 10.56 -3.44 15.75
N ASP A 563 11.28 -3.42 14.63
CA ASP A 563 11.53 -2.21 13.85
C ASP A 563 10.30 -1.87 12.99
N ALA A 564 9.80 -0.64 13.12
CA ALA A 564 8.62 -0.19 12.36
C ALA A 564 8.95 -0.02 10.87
N ALA A 565 10.20 0.31 10.53
CA ALA A 565 10.67 0.50 9.17
C ALA A 565 11.06 -0.81 8.48
N ARG A 566 11.11 -1.94 9.21
CA ARG A 566 11.58 -3.23 8.70
C ARG A 566 10.82 -3.66 7.44
N PRO A 567 11.51 -3.96 6.33
CA PRO A 567 10.86 -4.53 5.15
C PRO A 567 10.42 -5.98 5.39
N PRO A 568 9.40 -6.49 4.67
CA PRO A 568 8.89 -7.86 4.80
C PRO A 568 9.95 -8.97 4.77
N GLY A 569 10.97 -8.80 3.92
CA GLY A 569 12.06 -9.77 3.76
C GLY A 569 13.15 -9.69 4.83
N GLY A 570 13.09 -8.69 5.72
CA GLY A 570 14.20 -8.32 6.59
C GLY A 570 15.38 -7.73 5.80
N TYR A 571 16.49 -7.56 6.50
CA TYR A 571 17.73 -7.04 5.95
C TYR A 571 18.71 -8.18 5.60
N ILE A 572 19.77 -7.87 4.87
CA ILE A 572 20.77 -8.85 4.41
C ILE A 572 21.36 -9.67 5.57
N TRP A 573 21.59 -9.06 6.73
CA TRP A 573 22.07 -9.78 7.93
C TRP A 573 21.01 -10.69 8.53
N ASP A 574 19.73 -10.33 8.47
CA ASP A 574 18.63 -11.21 8.90
C ASP A 574 18.59 -12.47 8.02
N LEU A 575 18.80 -12.29 6.72
CA LEU A 575 18.85 -13.38 5.75
C LEU A 575 20.09 -14.25 5.96
N CYS A 576 21.25 -13.66 6.24
CA CYS A 576 22.44 -14.40 6.64
C CYS A 576 22.18 -15.24 7.90
N ALA A 577 21.60 -14.63 8.94
CA ALA A 577 21.24 -15.31 10.18
C ALA A 577 20.27 -16.48 9.94
N ALA A 578 19.17 -16.23 9.23
CA ALA A 578 18.18 -17.25 8.89
C ALA A 578 18.75 -18.41 8.07
N ARG A 579 19.83 -18.17 7.31
CA ARG A 579 20.52 -19.17 6.48
C ARG A 579 21.78 -19.74 7.14
N LYS A 580 22.07 -19.36 8.38
CA LYS A 580 23.30 -19.76 9.10
C LYS A 580 24.58 -19.42 8.33
N VAL A 581 24.57 -18.30 7.61
CA VAL A 581 25.75 -17.73 6.95
C VAL A 581 26.42 -16.77 7.92
N SER A 582 27.71 -16.94 8.19
CA SER A 582 28.46 -16.05 9.07
C SER A 582 28.53 -14.63 8.50
N TYR A 583 28.27 -13.61 9.32
CA TYR A 583 28.40 -12.22 8.94
C TYR A 583 28.97 -11.37 10.07
N ARG A 584 29.54 -10.22 9.69
CA ARG A 584 29.94 -9.15 10.60
C ARG A 584 29.54 -7.81 9.98
N ASN A 585 28.81 -6.99 10.71
CA ASN A 585 28.40 -5.66 10.26
C ASN A 585 29.05 -4.60 11.16
N TYR A 586 29.81 -3.71 10.52
CA TYR A 586 30.72 -2.75 11.15
C TYR A 586 30.26 -1.29 11.05
N GLY A 587 28.99 -1.00 10.75
CA GLY A 587 28.53 0.38 10.82
C GLY A 587 27.20 0.73 10.16
N PHE A 588 26.61 -0.15 9.34
CA PHE A 588 25.31 0.14 8.74
C PHE A 588 24.21 -0.34 9.68
N PHE A 589 23.39 0.58 10.21
CA PHE A 589 22.36 0.28 11.23
C PHE A 589 22.98 -0.30 12.52
N ALA A 590 24.24 0.00 12.82
CA ALA A 590 24.90 -0.46 14.05
C ALA A 590 25.26 0.75 14.92
N ASP A 591 24.79 0.78 16.18
CA ASP A 591 25.00 1.95 17.05
C ASP A 591 26.36 1.95 17.76
N ASP A 592 27.15 0.89 17.61
CA ASP A 592 28.52 0.82 18.14
C ASP A 592 29.45 0.14 17.15
N LEU A 593 30.41 0.92 16.62
CA LEU A 593 31.43 0.44 15.68
C LEU A 593 32.43 -0.53 16.34
N GLN A 594 32.51 -0.58 17.68
CA GLN A 594 33.38 -1.47 18.43
C GLN A 594 32.77 -2.86 18.66
N LEU A 595 31.45 -2.98 18.56
CA LEU A 595 30.69 -4.22 18.74
C LEU A 595 29.93 -4.54 17.46
N PRO A 596 30.58 -5.22 16.48
CA PRO A 596 29.91 -5.51 15.22
C PRO A 596 28.67 -6.37 15.45
N ARG A 597 27.58 -6.09 14.72
CA ARG A 597 26.44 -7.02 14.68
C ARG A 597 26.94 -8.33 14.06
N THR A 598 26.86 -9.40 14.84
CA THR A 598 27.27 -10.76 14.49
C THR A 598 26.09 -11.70 14.65
N LEU A 599 26.20 -12.95 14.17
CA LEU A 599 25.35 -14.03 14.69
C LEU A 599 25.49 -14.03 16.22
N PRO A 600 24.45 -14.38 17.01
CA PRO A 600 24.71 -14.85 18.36
C PRO A 600 25.75 -15.96 18.21
N GLU A 601 26.93 -15.78 18.79
CA GLU A 601 27.89 -16.89 18.91
C GLU A 601 27.11 -18.06 19.50
N GLU A 602 27.27 -19.26 18.93
CA GLU A 602 26.65 -20.46 19.48
C GLU A 602 26.97 -20.55 20.96
N GLY A 603 25.97 -20.24 21.78
CA GLY A 603 25.97 -20.25 23.24
C GLY A 603 24.55 -20.41 23.72
#